data_AF-A0A640T8J8-F1
#
_entry.id   AF-A0A640T8J8-F1
#
_cell.length_a   1.000
_cell.length_b   1.000
_cell.length_c   1.000
_cell.angle_alpha   90.00
_cell.angle_beta   90.00
_cell.angle_gamma   90.00
#
_symmetry.space_group_name_H-M   'P 1'
#
loop_
_entity.id
_entity.type
_entity.pdbx_description
1 polymer ?
#
loop_
_entity_poly.entity_id
_entity_poly.type
_entity_poly.pdbx_seq_one_letter_code
_entity_poly.pdbx_strand_id
1 'polypeptide(L)' 'MTSAPASTPAPIKHHWVMTIQTADGRQATNDGQIDVIPGLHTRATSYTAVLNGMKEWVGVADMTVLFFDLQPNQL' A
#
# COMPACT_ATOMS: atom_id res chain seq x y z
N MET A 1 1.38 -35.14 20.70
CA MET A 1 0.82 -33.79 20.87
C MET A 1 0.64 -33.21 19.48
N THR A 2 -0.61 -33.10 19.01
CA THR A 2 -0.91 -32.58 17.66
C THR A 2 -1.04 -31.07 17.76
N SER A 3 -0.09 -30.33 17.19
CA SER A 3 -0.12 -28.86 17.15
C SER A 3 -1.27 -28.40 16.24
N ALA A 4 -2.15 -27.55 16.77
CA ALA A 4 -3.18 -26.89 15.96
C ALA A 4 -2.53 -26.02 14.88
N PRO A 5 -3.07 -25.96 13.64
CA PRO A 5 -2.55 -25.05 12.63
C PRO A 5 -2.68 -23.61 13.14
N ALA A 6 -1.61 -22.82 13.03
CA ALA A 6 -1.66 -21.40 13.33
C ALA A 6 -2.66 -20.74 12.36
N SER A 7 -3.80 -20.29 12.90
CA SER A 7 -4.82 -19.58 12.12
C SER A 7 -4.18 -18.33 11.50
N THR A 8 -4.12 -18.28 10.16
CA THR A 8 -3.72 -17.06 9.46
C THR A 8 -4.73 -15.95 9.82
N PRO A 9 -4.29 -14.79 10.32
CA PRO A 9 -5.20 -13.73 10.70
C PRO A 9 -5.96 -13.21 9.48
N ALA A 10 -7.21 -12.82 9.68
CA ALA A 10 -8.03 -12.24 8.62
C ALA A 10 -7.40 -10.92 8.09
N PRO A 11 -7.54 -10.61 6.79
CA PRO A 11 -7.09 -9.34 6.27
C PRO A 11 -7.83 -8.15 6.92
N ILE A 12 -7.11 -7.07 7.18
CA ILE A 12 -7.63 -5.81 7.70
C ILE A 12 -7.48 -4.73 6.64
N LYS A 13 -8.58 -4.04 6.32
CA LYS A 13 -8.56 -2.91 5.39
C LYS A 13 -7.77 -1.74 5.96
N HIS A 14 -6.81 -1.25 5.19
CA HIS A 14 -6.10 0.00 5.45
C HIS A 14 -6.44 1.00 4.35
N HIS A 15 -6.57 2.27 4.72
CA HIS A 15 -6.62 3.37 3.77
C HIS A 15 -5.19 3.86 3.54
N TRP A 16 -4.86 4.13 2.28
CA TRP A 16 -3.58 4.66 1.87
C TRP A 16 -3.79 5.97 1.13
N VAL A 17 -2.82 6.88 1.28
CA VAL A 17 -2.71 8.11 0.49
C VAL A 17 -1.27 8.19 -0.01
N MET A 18 -1.09 8.47 -1.29
CA MET A 18 0.24 8.65 -1.89
C MET A 18 0.27 9.87 -2.79
N THR A 19 1.27 10.72 -2.58
CA THR A 19 1.62 11.81 -3.50
C THR A 19 2.95 11.49 -4.17
N ILE A 20 2.99 11.62 -5.50
CA ILE A 20 4.16 11.36 -6.32
C ILE A 20 4.49 12.57 -7.18
N GLN A 21 5.74 12.62 -7.63
CA GLN A 21 6.20 13.50 -8.70
C GLN A 21 6.81 12.65 -9.81
N THR A 22 6.33 12.84 -11.03
CA THR A 22 6.85 12.18 -12.24
C THR A 22 8.09 12.91 -12.76
N ALA A 23 8.85 12.25 -13.63
CA ALA A 23 10.07 12.82 -14.22
C ALA A 23 9.81 14.08 -15.06
N ASP A 24 8.61 14.22 -15.64
CA ASP A 24 8.19 15.43 -16.38
C ASP A 24 7.74 16.58 -15.45
N GLY A 25 7.88 16.42 -14.14
CA GLY A 25 7.60 17.44 -13.13
C GLY A 25 6.14 17.52 -12.69
N ARG A 26 5.25 16.68 -13.21
CA ARG A 26 3.85 16.63 -12.74
C ARG A 26 3.77 15.99 -11.36
N GLN A 27 2.86 16.50 -10.54
CA GLN A 27 2.52 15.91 -9.26
C GLN A 27 1.12 15.31 -9.33
N ALA A 28 0.95 14.18 -8.66
CA ALA A 28 -0.34 13.52 -8.54
C ALA A 28 -0.50 12.96 -7.13
N THR A 29 -1.71 13.09 -6.60
CA THR A 29 -2.12 12.44 -5.34
C THR A 29 -3.25 11.49 -5.66
N ASN A 30 -3.18 10.30 -5.08
CA ASN A 30 -4.26 9.32 -5.11
C ASN A 30 -4.39 8.66 -3.74
N ASP A 31 -5.54 8.05 -3.51
CA ASP A 31 -5.85 7.33 -2.28
C ASP A 31 -6.70 6.09 -2.58
N GLY A 32 -6.79 5.19 -1.61
CA GLY A 32 -7.58 3.99 -1.76
C GLY A 32 -7.45 3.04 -0.59
N GLN A 33 -7.90 1.81 -0.79
CA GLN A 33 -7.86 0.77 0.23
C GLN A 33 -6.97 -0.40 -0.19
N ILE A 34 -6.34 -1.04 0.80
CA ILE A 34 -5.56 -2.26 0.63
C ILE A 34 -5.83 -3.23 1.77
N ASP A 35 -5.86 -4.52 1.45
CA ASP A 35 -5.95 -5.59 2.45
C ASP A 35 -4.58 -5.92 3.05
N VAL A 36 -4.46 -5.76 4.37
CA VAL A 36 -3.23 -6.05 5.11
C VAL A 36 -3.47 -7.25 6.01
N ILE A 37 -2.74 -8.34 5.79
CA ILE A 37 -2.80 -9.53 6.64
C ILE A 37 -1.79 -9.35 7.79
N PRO A 38 -2.24 -9.24 9.06
CA PRO A 38 -1.33 -9.04 10.19
C PRO A 38 -0.27 -10.15 10.28
N GLY A 39 0.98 -9.79 10.54
CA GLY A 39 2.09 -10.74 10.64
C GLY A 39 2.60 -11.31 9.30
N LEU A 40 1.89 -11.09 8.19
CA LEU A 40 2.34 -11.43 6.84
C LEU A 40 2.74 -10.18 6.05
N HIS A 41 1.87 -9.17 6.05
CA HIS A 41 2.13 -7.89 5.38
C HIS A 41 2.78 -6.91 6.36
N THR A 42 3.80 -6.23 5.88
CA THR A 42 4.48 -5.13 6.59
C THR A 42 4.14 -3.81 5.91
N ARG A 43 4.41 -2.69 6.59
CA ARG A 43 4.29 -1.36 5.97
C ARG A 43 5.11 -1.26 4.67
N ALA A 44 6.28 -1.90 4.61
CA ALA A 44 7.14 -1.88 3.43
C ALA A 44 6.54 -2.66 2.25
N THR A 45 6.00 -3.86 2.50
CA THR A 45 5.35 -4.65 1.43
C THR A 45 4.07 -3.98 0.93
N SER A 46 3.30 -3.36 1.84
CA SER A 46 2.11 -2.58 1.48
C SER A 46 2.48 -1.33 0.68
N TYR A 47 3.55 -0.63 1.06
CA TYR A 47 4.09 0.50 0.28
C TYR A 47 4.47 0.08 -1.14
N THR A 48 5.19 -1.03 -1.30
CA THR A 48 5.57 -1.53 -2.63
C THR A 48 4.35 -1.88 -3.48
N ALA A 49 3.33 -2.49 -2.89
CA ALA A 49 2.08 -2.79 -3.59
C ALA A 49 1.37 -1.51 -4.07
N VAL A 50 1.23 -0.50 -3.20
CA VAL A 50 0.63 0.79 -3.57
C VAL A 50 1.47 1.51 -4.62
N LEU A 51 2.79 1.52 -4.47
CA LEU A 51 3.71 2.15 -5.44
C LEU A 51 3.57 1.52 -6.83
N ASN A 52 3.47 0.19 -6.92
CA ASN A 52 3.27 -0.49 -8.20
C ASN A 52 1.91 -0.12 -8.81
N GLY A 53 0.84 -0.09 -8.01
CA GLY A 53 -0.47 0.38 -8.48
C GLY A 53 -0.44 1.85 -8.94
N MET A 54 0.32 2.71 -8.27
CA MET A 54 0.52 4.11 -8.67
C MET A 54 1.28 4.23 -10.00
N LYS A 55 2.31 3.41 -10.23
CA LYS A 55 3.01 3.34 -11.51
C LYS A 55 2.08 2.99 -12.67
N GLU A 56 1.21 2.01 -12.45
CA GLU A 56 0.19 1.61 -13.43
C GLU A 56 -0.86 2.72 -13.64
N TRP A 57 -1.35 3.34 -12.57
CA TRP A 57 -2.35 4.40 -12.63
C TRP A 57 -1.85 5.66 -13.34
N VAL A 58 -0.63 6.10 -13.05
CA VAL A 58 -0.02 7.26 -13.71
C VAL A 58 0.49 6.93 -15.12
N GLY A 59 0.79 5.66 -15.38
CA GLY A 59 1.37 5.21 -16.66
C GLY A 59 2.86 5.51 -16.82
N VAL A 60 3.61 5.54 -15.71
CA VAL A 60 5.07 5.79 -15.72
C VAL A 60 5.81 4.77 -14.86
N ALA A 61 7.00 4.36 -15.30
CA ALA A 61 7.85 3.42 -14.56
C ALA A 61 8.59 4.09 -13.40
N ASP A 62 9.00 5.35 -13.59
CA ASP A 62 9.81 6.13 -12.66
C ASP A 62 9.05 7.34 -12.11
N MET A 63 9.04 7.44 -10.79
CA MET A 63 8.42 8.51 -10.03
C MET A 63 9.09 8.63 -8.67
N THR A 64 9.07 9.83 -8.11
CA THR A 64 9.51 10.12 -6.75
C THR A 64 8.30 10.16 -5.85
N VAL A 65 8.29 9.38 -4.77
CA VAL A 65 7.25 9.50 -3.74
C VAL A 65 7.57 10.71 -2.86
N LEU A 66 6.64 11.65 -2.80
CA LEU A 66 6.73 12.85 -1.97
C LEU A 66 6.05 12.65 -0.61
N PHE A 67 4.97 11.86 -0.60
CA PHE A 67 4.21 11.56 0.61
C PHE A 67 3.60 10.16 0.51
N PHE A 68 3.61 9.44 1.62
CA PHE A 68 2.91 8.17 1.76
C PHE A 68 2.42 7.99 3.19
N ASP A 69 1.12 7.78 3.32
CA ASP A 69 0.47 7.40 4.57
C ASP A 69 -0.33 6.11 4.40
N LEU A 70 -0.36 5.31 5.48
CA LEU A 70 -1.06 4.04 5.53
C LEU A 70 -1.60 3.87 6.94
N GLN A 71 -2.92 3.88 7.07
CA GLN A 71 -3.61 3.79 8.35
C GLN A 71 -4.72 2.74 8.28
N PRO A 72 -5.09 2.11 9.41
CA PRO A 72 -6.31 1.30 9.47
C PRO A 72 -7.50 2.10 8.92
N ASN A 73 -8.31 1.48 8.06
CA ASN A 73 -9.52 2.12 7.50
C ASN A 73 -10.64 2.08 8.57
N GLN A 74 -10.50 2.94 9.58
CA GLN A 74 -11.46 3.11 10.66
C GLN A 74 -12.27 4.38 10.37
N LEU A 75 -13.58 4.24 10.27
CA LEU A 75 -14.54 5.34 10.19
C LEU A 75 -14.72 5.98 11.58
#